data_AF-A0A959DE99-F1
#
_entry.id   AF-A0A959DE99-F1
#
_cell.length_a   1.000
_cell.length_b   1.000
_cell.length_c   1.000
_cell.angle_alpha   90.00
_cell.angle_beta   90.00
_cell.angle_gamma   90.00
#
_symmetry.space_group_name_H-M   'P 1'
#
loop_
_entity.id
_entity.type
_entity.pdbx_description
1 polymer ?
#
loop_
_entity_poly.entity_id
_entity_poly.type
_entity_poly.pdbx_seq_one_letter_code
_entity_poly.pdbx_strand_id
1 'polypeptide(L)'
;MKKLTKLFSLLVFLCSSSALFAQSQLTEHTLKLDDPANMPEASIDDLAWLAGRWLGEGFGGTLEENWNPPLGGTMVATFRLIEKGKPHFYEICLIEPAGNSLVYKVKHFNPGLTGWEEKDEYVTFPLVKLEQNTAYFNGLTMKLAGNTCTHYLAMKQKDGSHKEAALVYQRSSATATPETTEILSTFQLDEKPIPLMLLGAYHMGNPNLDKFNVEADDVLAPKRQAEIEEVVKKLAAFQPTKIAIEAPFGDSAWIALYQKYLSGNYEPGRDEREQIGFRLAKMLGHETIYPIDVRMDLDAPGLEQAIASDPARHGARMAELEQYGQNAITVMNGWLKEGTIADMLYKMNLPEFLDLNYQLYLRFFLPTVDGDNYAGADLVATWNQRNLRTMSNLHQIGLTPDDRVLIIFGQGHVSLFDRIARDSPYFEVVSVLPYLR
;
A
#
# COMPACT_ATOMS: atom_id res chain seq x y z
N MET A 1 -57.41 39.76 -0.34
CA MET A 1 -56.99 39.11 0.92
C MET A 1 -55.54 38.71 0.72
N LYS A 2 -54.58 39.57 1.10
CA LYS A 2 -53.90 39.56 2.42
C LYS A 2 -53.26 38.20 2.69
N LYS A 3 -51.94 38.10 2.43
CA LYS A 3 -50.87 38.14 3.46
C LYS A 3 -50.72 36.79 4.16
N LEU A 4 -49.57 36.14 3.99
CA LEU A 4 -48.62 35.81 5.06
C LEU A 4 -47.34 35.25 4.41
N THR A 5 -46.39 36.09 3.98
CA THR A 5 -45.20 36.59 4.73
C THR A 5 -44.08 35.56 5.00
N LYS A 6 -42.95 35.88 4.36
CA LYS A 6 -41.60 36.12 4.93
C LYS A 6 -40.61 34.96 5.04
N LEU A 7 -39.36 35.34 4.73
CA LEU A 7 -38.07 34.62 4.72
C LEU A 7 -37.92 33.69 3.50
N PHE A 8 -37.17 33.98 2.44
CA PHE A 8 -35.88 34.70 2.33
C PHE A 8 -35.80 35.41 0.97
N SER A 9 -35.80 36.74 0.98
CA SER A 9 -35.19 37.56 -0.08
C SER A 9 -33.74 37.81 0.30
N LEU A 10 -32.89 37.92 -0.71
CA LEU A 10 -31.65 38.69 -0.68
C LEU A 10 -30.44 38.06 0.06
N LEU A 11 -29.65 37.28 -0.68
CA LEU A 11 -28.22 37.57 -0.82
C LEU A 11 -27.71 37.02 -2.17
N VAL A 12 -28.02 37.73 -3.25
CA VAL A 12 -27.07 37.82 -4.37
C VAL A 12 -26.13 38.95 -3.98
N PHE A 13 -24.98 38.61 -3.41
CA PHE A 13 -23.79 39.45 -3.44
C PHE A 13 -22.56 38.55 -3.24
N LEU A 14 -21.80 38.45 -4.34
CA LEU A 14 -20.36 38.24 -4.42
C LEU A 14 -19.68 37.57 -3.20
N CYS A 15 -19.33 36.30 -3.37
CA CYS A 15 -17.92 35.97 -3.53
C CYS A 15 -17.82 35.26 -4.90
N SER A 16 -17.55 35.95 -6.01
CA SER A 16 -16.18 35.98 -6.55
C SER A 16 -15.37 34.78 -6.04
N SER A 17 -15.39 33.63 -6.72
CA SER A 17 -14.43 33.35 -7.78
C SER A 17 -13.11 34.11 -7.58
N SER A 18 -12.38 33.73 -6.53
CA SER A 18 -10.97 34.09 -6.36
C SER A 18 -10.18 32.87 -5.88
N ALA A 19 -10.35 31.75 -6.59
CA ALA A 19 -9.36 30.68 -6.67
C ALA A 19 -9.18 30.18 -8.12
N LEU A 20 -9.65 30.95 -9.11
CA LEU A 20 -9.26 30.85 -10.51
C LEU A 20 -8.46 32.14 -10.73
N PHE A 21 -7.14 32.21 -10.59
CA PHE A 21 -6.11 31.63 -11.44
C PHE A 21 -4.76 31.63 -10.67
N ALA A 22 -4.59 30.77 -9.65
CA ALA A 22 -3.27 30.65 -9.00
C ALA A 22 -2.26 29.86 -9.85
N GLN A 23 -2.77 29.12 -10.83
CA GLN A 23 -2.02 28.32 -11.76
C GLN A 23 -2.69 28.30 -13.13
N SER A 24 -1.88 28.23 -14.18
CA SER A 24 -2.33 28.19 -15.58
C SER A 24 -1.72 26.99 -16.29
N GLN A 25 -2.42 26.48 -17.30
CA GLN A 25 -1.90 25.40 -18.14
C GLN A 25 -0.71 25.92 -18.96
N LEU A 26 0.46 25.28 -18.84
CA LEU A 26 1.68 25.70 -19.56
C LEU A 26 1.90 24.91 -20.86
N THR A 27 1.62 23.60 -20.83
CA THR A 27 1.65 22.69 -22.00
C THR A 27 0.51 21.68 -21.86
N GLU A 28 0.49 20.55 -22.56
CA GLU A 28 -0.63 19.58 -22.45
C GLU A 28 -0.73 18.98 -21.03
N HIS A 29 0.39 18.69 -20.38
CA HIS A 29 0.42 18.00 -19.09
C HIS A 29 1.10 18.79 -17.98
N THR A 30 1.73 19.94 -18.27
CA THR A 30 2.41 20.76 -17.25
C THR A 30 1.62 22.01 -16.87
N LEU A 31 1.71 22.39 -15.60
CA LEU A 31 1.13 23.62 -15.06
C LEU A 31 2.20 24.68 -14.79
N LYS A 32 1.79 25.95 -14.80
CA LYS A 32 2.57 27.10 -14.35
C LYS A 32 1.97 27.63 -13.04
N LEU A 33 2.82 27.90 -12.05
CA LEU A 33 2.48 28.66 -10.86
C LEU A 33 2.50 30.15 -11.20
N ASP A 34 1.35 30.81 -11.12
CA ASP A 34 1.26 32.24 -11.46
C ASP A 34 1.70 33.15 -10.30
N ASP A 35 1.59 32.66 -9.05
CA ASP A 35 2.03 33.36 -7.85
C ASP A 35 2.66 32.36 -6.84
N PRO A 36 3.95 32.51 -6.50
CA PRO A 36 4.65 31.66 -5.54
C PRO A 36 4.02 31.59 -4.14
N ALA A 37 3.19 32.57 -3.74
CA ALA A 37 2.50 32.54 -2.46
C ALA A 37 1.40 31.46 -2.38
N ASN A 38 1.01 30.86 -3.52
CA ASN A 38 -0.09 29.92 -3.63
C ASN A 38 0.35 28.45 -3.74
N MET A 39 1.56 28.12 -3.31
CA MET A 39 1.97 26.71 -3.22
C MET A 39 1.04 25.95 -2.24
N PRO A 40 0.55 24.75 -2.60
CA PRO A 40 -0.34 23.98 -1.75
C PRO A 40 0.41 23.39 -0.56
N GLU A 41 -0.28 23.13 0.56
CA GLU A 41 0.30 22.38 1.67
C GLU A 41 0.62 20.94 1.23
N ALA A 42 1.81 20.44 1.59
CA ALA A 42 2.28 19.12 1.20
C ALA A 42 3.37 18.59 2.16
N SER A 43 3.38 17.27 2.36
CA SER A 43 4.44 16.54 3.05
C SER A 43 5.28 15.77 2.04
N ILE A 44 6.57 15.56 2.36
CA ILE A 44 7.43 14.71 1.54
C ILE A 44 6.89 13.28 1.38
N ASP A 45 6.15 12.79 2.38
CA ASP A 45 5.52 11.46 2.36
C ASP A 45 4.46 11.32 1.27
N ASP A 46 3.86 12.42 0.81
CA ASP A 46 2.91 12.44 -0.31
C ASP A 46 3.56 12.02 -1.65
N LEU A 47 4.90 12.04 -1.71
CA LEU A 47 5.72 11.66 -2.85
C LEU A 47 6.45 10.32 -2.67
N ALA A 48 6.15 9.57 -1.62
CA ALA A 48 6.80 8.28 -1.33
C ALA A 48 6.71 7.28 -2.51
N TRP A 49 5.69 7.40 -3.37
CA TRP A 49 5.50 6.57 -4.56
C TRP A 49 6.59 6.74 -5.63
N LEU A 50 7.32 7.87 -5.63
CA LEU A 50 8.41 8.16 -6.57
C LEU A 50 9.70 7.38 -6.24
N ALA A 51 9.86 6.93 -4.98
CA ALA A 51 11.03 6.18 -4.54
C ALA A 51 11.26 4.92 -5.39
N GLY A 52 12.50 4.69 -5.79
CA GLY A 52 12.89 3.56 -6.62
C GLY A 52 13.83 3.92 -7.75
N ARG A 53 14.15 2.91 -8.58
CA ARG A 53 14.99 3.03 -9.77
C ARG A 53 14.13 3.01 -11.02
N TRP A 54 14.44 3.90 -11.94
CA TRP A 54 13.65 4.22 -13.12
C TRP A 54 14.55 4.22 -14.34
N LEU A 55 14.16 3.50 -15.39
CA LEU A 55 14.87 3.42 -16.67
C LEU A 55 13.95 3.82 -17.80
N GLY A 56 14.41 4.67 -18.70
CA GLY A 56 13.60 5.16 -19.82
C GLY A 56 14.43 5.52 -21.03
N GLU A 57 13.76 6.03 -22.05
CA GLU A 57 14.37 6.62 -23.23
C GLU A 57 13.91 8.06 -23.39
N GLY A 58 14.82 8.95 -23.75
CA GLY A 58 14.52 10.35 -24.00
C GLY A 58 15.76 11.14 -24.38
N PHE A 59 15.54 12.30 -25.00
CA PHE A 59 16.63 13.16 -25.50
C PHE A 59 17.64 12.44 -26.43
N GLY A 60 17.23 11.35 -27.09
CA GLY A 60 18.11 10.59 -27.99
C GLY A 60 18.98 9.53 -27.31
N GLY A 61 18.79 9.27 -26.01
CA GLY A 61 19.54 8.26 -25.27
C GLY A 61 18.73 7.55 -24.18
N THR A 62 19.44 6.77 -23.36
CA THR A 62 18.87 6.05 -22.21
C THR A 62 18.91 6.95 -20.98
N LEU A 63 17.78 7.10 -20.31
CA LEU A 63 17.63 7.82 -19.07
C LEU A 63 17.64 6.84 -17.90
N GLU A 64 18.31 7.20 -16.82
CA GLU A 64 18.20 6.49 -15.55
C GLU A 64 18.07 7.47 -14.40
N GLU A 65 17.11 7.22 -13.52
CA GLU A 65 16.83 8.03 -12.34
C GLU A 65 16.67 7.12 -11.10
N ASN A 66 17.30 7.48 -10.00
CA ASN A 66 17.27 6.72 -8.74
C ASN A 66 16.83 7.62 -7.59
N TRP A 67 15.63 7.41 -7.07
CA TRP A 67 15.03 8.14 -5.97
C TRP A 67 15.12 7.38 -4.66
N ASN A 68 15.65 8.03 -3.61
CA ASN A 68 15.58 7.51 -2.25
C ASN A 68 14.16 7.68 -1.67
N PRO A 69 13.75 6.82 -0.72
CA PRO A 69 12.55 7.04 0.08
C PRO A 69 12.61 8.38 0.85
N PRO A 70 11.46 8.97 1.20
CA PRO A 70 11.41 10.11 2.11
C PRO A 70 12.18 9.84 3.40
N LEU A 71 13.13 10.71 3.73
CA LEU A 71 13.87 10.66 4.99
C LEU A 71 14.31 12.07 5.40
N GLY A 72 14.10 12.40 6.68
CA GLY A 72 14.48 13.71 7.22
C GLY A 72 13.73 14.89 6.57
N GLY A 73 12.52 14.66 6.06
CA GLY A 73 11.72 15.68 5.38
C GLY A 73 12.10 15.91 3.90
N THR A 74 13.01 15.10 3.34
CA THR A 74 13.53 15.28 1.98
C THR A 74 13.52 13.98 1.17
N MET A 75 13.58 14.10 -0.16
CA MET A 75 13.92 13.02 -1.08
C MET A 75 15.05 13.49 -2.00
N VAL A 76 16.02 12.61 -2.23
CA VAL A 76 17.17 12.87 -3.12
C VAL A 76 17.16 11.87 -4.26
N ALA A 77 17.49 12.35 -5.46
CA ALA A 77 17.74 11.51 -6.61
C ALA A 77 19.04 11.81 -7.33
N THR A 78 19.48 10.81 -8.08
CA THR A 78 20.49 10.96 -9.12
C THR A 78 19.89 10.60 -10.46
N PHE A 79 20.20 11.38 -11.49
CA PHE A 79 19.83 11.10 -12.87
C PHE A 79 21.08 10.98 -13.75
N ARG A 80 21.01 10.19 -14.81
CA ARG A 80 22.00 10.17 -15.89
C ARG A 80 21.35 9.94 -17.25
N LEU A 81 21.82 10.69 -18.25
CA LEU A 81 21.57 10.42 -19.66
C LEU A 81 22.78 9.69 -20.25
N ILE A 82 22.55 8.55 -20.88
CA ILE A 82 23.55 7.77 -21.61
C ILE A 82 23.27 7.85 -23.11
N GLU A 83 24.22 8.37 -23.87
CA GLU A 83 24.17 8.38 -25.33
C GLU A 83 25.32 7.56 -25.90
N LYS A 84 25.04 6.67 -26.86
CA LYS A 84 26.06 5.83 -27.52
C LYS A 84 26.96 5.09 -26.50
N GLY A 85 26.37 4.61 -25.41
CA GLY A 85 27.05 3.86 -24.35
C GLY A 85 27.94 4.69 -23.43
N LYS A 86 27.89 6.03 -23.50
CA LYS A 86 28.67 6.93 -22.64
C LYS A 86 27.76 7.94 -21.93
N PRO A 87 28.09 8.37 -20.70
CA PRO A 87 27.35 9.43 -20.03
C PRO A 87 27.41 10.74 -20.85
N HIS A 88 26.25 11.33 -21.13
CA HIS A 88 26.12 12.68 -21.70
C HIS A 88 26.16 13.73 -20.58
N PHE A 89 25.31 13.58 -19.55
CA PHE A 89 25.32 14.40 -18.33
C PHE A 89 24.63 13.66 -17.17
N TYR A 90 24.76 14.25 -15.98
CA TYR A 90 24.15 13.81 -14.74
C TYR A 90 23.30 14.92 -14.13
N GLU A 91 22.35 14.55 -13.27
CA GLU A 91 21.72 15.50 -12.35
C GLU A 91 21.77 14.96 -10.92
N ILE A 92 21.83 15.89 -9.97
CA ILE A 92 21.42 15.65 -8.59
C ILE A 92 20.13 16.41 -8.37
N CYS A 93 19.11 15.69 -7.93
CA CYS A 93 17.77 16.23 -7.73
C CYS A 93 17.39 16.15 -6.25
N LEU A 94 16.67 17.15 -5.77
CA LEU A 94 16.28 17.28 -4.36
C LEU A 94 14.83 17.75 -4.29
N ILE A 95 13.99 17.05 -3.52
CA ILE A 95 12.69 17.55 -3.09
C ILE A 95 12.81 17.85 -1.60
N GLU A 96 12.54 19.09 -1.21
CA GLU A 96 12.64 19.54 0.17
C GLU A 96 11.50 20.50 0.55
N PRO A 97 11.27 20.74 1.85
CA PRO A 97 10.24 21.64 2.30
C PRO A 97 10.53 23.10 1.93
N ALA A 98 9.49 23.80 1.48
CA ALA A 98 9.47 25.24 1.27
C ALA A 98 8.26 25.82 2.04
N GLY A 99 8.48 26.18 3.31
CA GLY A 99 7.38 26.53 4.22
C GLY A 99 6.57 25.28 4.59
N ASN A 100 5.25 25.31 4.35
CA ASN A 100 4.35 24.16 4.49
C ASN A 100 4.13 23.40 3.16
N SER A 101 4.91 23.72 2.13
CA SER A 101 4.86 23.08 0.81
C SER A 101 6.18 22.40 0.46
N LEU A 102 6.33 21.98 -0.79
CA LEU A 102 7.53 21.35 -1.33
C LEU A 102 8.09 22.12 -2.53
N VAL A 103 9.39 21.97 -2.74
CA VAL A 103 10.09 22.46 -3.94
C VAL A 103 10.98 21.36 -4.50
N TYR A 104 11.01 21.23 -5.83
CA TYR A 104 11.95 20.37 -6.54
C TYR A 104 13.12 21.18 -7.07
N LYS A 105 14.35 20.75 -6.78
CA LYS A 105 15.59 21.39 -7.19
C LYS A 105 16.43 20.42 -8.01
N VAL A 106 17.10 20.95 -9.04
CA VAL A 106 17.96 20.18 -9.93
C VAL A 106 19.27 20.93 -10.15
N LYS A 107 20.38 20.20 -10.13
CA LYS A 107 21.68 20.69 -10.55
C LYS A 107 22.30 19.73 -11.55
N HIS A 108 22.78 20.27 -12.67
CA HIS A 108 23.29 19.47 -13.79
C HIS A 108 24.81 19.42 -13.77
N PHE A 109 25.37 18.28 -14.20
CA PHE A 109 26.81 18.04 -14.23
C PHE A 109 27.24 17.35 -15.51
N ASN A 110 28.36 17.80 -16.09
CA ASN A 110 29.04 17.06 -17.15
C ASN A 110 29.70 15.77 -16.59
N PRO A 111 30.10 14.84 -17.48
CA PRO A 111 31.06 13.79 -17.15
C PRO A 111 32.30 14.38 -16.46
N GLY A 112 32.59 13.95 -15.24
CA GLY A 112 33.65 14.52 -14.40
C GLY A 112 33.18 15.53 -13.34
N LEU A 113 31.86 15.68 -13.14
CA LEU A 113 31.25 16.45 -12.04
C LEU A 113 31.47 17.98 -12.10
N THR A 114 31.73 18.54 -13.27
CA THR A 114 31.68 20.01 -13.45
C THR A 114 30.23 20.45 -13.62
N GLY A 115 29.76 21.36 -12.76
CA GLY A 115 28.38 21.86 -12.79
C GLY A 115 28.06 22.78 -13.98
N TRP A 116 26.80 22.79 -14.41
CA TRP A 116 26.29 23.76 -15.40
C TRP A 116 25.88 25.07 -14.74
N GLU A 117 25.17 24.98 -13.61
CA GLU A 117 24.85 26.12 -12.78
C GLU A 117 26.07 26.58 -11.98
N GLU A 118 26.11 27.87 -11.66
CA GLU A 118 27.10 28.43 -10.74
C GLU A 118 27.10 27.70 -9.39
N LYS A 119 28.19 27.82 -8.63
CA LYS A 119 28.45 27.01 -7.43
C LYS A 119 27.24 26.92 -6.49
N ASP A 120 26.59 28.05 -6.23
CA ASP A 120 25.48 28.17 -5.26
C ASP A 120 24.10 28.24 -5.95
N GLU A 121 24.04 28.02 -7.26
CA GLU A 121 22.81 28.07 -8.07
C GLU A 121 22.29 26.67 -8.43
N TYR A 122 20.98 26.59 -8.67
CA TYR A 122 20.25 25.38 -9.06
C TYR A 122 18.93 25.76 -9.76
N VAL A 123 18.41 24.87 -10.60
CA VAL A 123 17.07 25.04 -11.17
C VAL A 123 16.03 24.66 -10.11
N THR A 124 14.98 25.47 -9.99
CA THR A 124 13.96 25.32 -8.94
C THR A 124 12.56 25.24 -9.56
N PHE A 125 11.77 24.25 -9.15
CA PHE A 125 10.40 24.01 -9.56
C PHE A 125 9.49 23.99 -8.31
N PRO A 126 8.82 25.10 -7.99
CA PRO A 126 7.82 25.15 -6.92
C PRO A 126 6.67 24.17 -7.15
N LEU A 127 6.14 23.56 -6.08
CA LEU A 127 4.96 22.71 -6.17
C LEU A 127 3.72 23.55 -6.54
N VAL A 128 2.95 23.06 -7.50
CA VAL A 128 1.70 23.67 -7.99
C VAL A 128 0.50 22.90 -7.48
N LYS A 129 0.54 21.57 -7.57
CA LYS A 129 -0.60 20.70 -7.25
C LYS A 129 -0.13 19.28 -6.96
N LEU A 130 -0.83 18.60 -6.07
CA LEU A 130 -0.75 17.15 -5.90
C LEU A 130 -2.09 16.50 -6.26
N GLU A 131 -2.01 15.34 -6.88
CA GLU A 131 -3.10 14.39 -7.06
C GLU A 131 -2.57 13.00 -6.70
N GLN A 132 -3.45 12.00 -6.62
CA GLN A 132 -3.03 10.63 -6.37
C GLN A 132 -2.00 10.19 -7.43
N ASN A 133 -0.80 9.81 -6.97
CA ASN A 133 0.32 9.39 -7.81
C ASN A 133 0.75 10.41 -8.88
N THR A 134 0.43 11.70 -8.72
CA THR A 134 0.83 12.75 -9.65
C THR A 134 1.24 14.02 -8.91
N ALA A 135 2.45 14.51 -9.19
CA ALA A 135 2.94 15.77 -8.68
C ALA A 135 3.16 16.77 -9.82
N TYR A 136 2.53 17.94 -9.69
CA TYR A 136 2.73 19.05 -10.61
C TYR A 136 3.63 20.08 -9.93
N PHE A 137 4.86 20.17 -10.41
CA PHE A 137 5.75 21.29 -10.15
C PHE A 137 5.66 22.30 -11.31
N ASN A 138 6.10 23.53 -11.10
CA ASN A 138 5.99 24.60 -12.09
C ASN A 138 6.79 24.27 -13.36
N GLY A 139 6.10 23.85 -14.43
CA GLY A 139 6.69 23.41 -15.70
C GLY A 139 7.16 21.96 -15.73
N LEU A 140 6.87 21.16 -14.70
CA LEU A 140 7.22 19.75 -14.61
C LEU A 140 6.09 18.95 -13.97
N THR A 141 5.64 17.89 -14.62
CA THR A 141 4.67 16.96 -14.03
C THR A 141 5.27 15.57 -13.94
N MET A 142 5.28 14.99 -12.74
CA MET A 142 5.67 13.60 -12.51
C MET A 142 4.42 12.77 -12.24
N LYS A 143 4.19 11.71 -13.01
CA LYS A 143 2.98 10.87 -12.92
C LYS A 143 3.33 9.40 -12.87
N LEU A 144 2.82 8.68 -11.89
CA LEU A 144 2.95 7.23 -11.77
C LEU A 144 1.64 6.52 -12.16
N ALA A 145 1.75 5.53 -13.05
CA ALA A 145 0.70 4.59 -13.41
C ALA A 145 1.26 3.17 -13.45
N GLY A 146 0.88 2.33 -12.48
CA GLY A 146 1.48 1.00 -12.28
C GLY A 146 2.98 1.09 -12.05
N ASN A 147 3.77 0.46 -12.93
CA ASN A 147 5.23 0.52 -12.92
C ASN A 147 5.83 1.56 -13.88
N THR A 148 5.02 2.44 -14.47
CA THR A 148 5.48 3.49 -15.38
C THR A 148 5.42 4.85 -14.72
N CYS A 149 6.55 5.55 -14.65
CA CYS A 149 6.62 6.95 -14.23
C CYS A 149 6.88 7.83 -15.46
N THR A 150 6.05 8.84 -15.70
CA THR A 150 6.24 9.79 -16.81
C THR A 150 6.52 11.17 -16.26
N HIS A 151 7.63 11.77 -16.69
CA HIS A 151 7.94 13.16 -16.43
C HIS A 151 7.63 13.99 -17.68
N TYR A 152 6.67 14.90 -17.58
CA TYR A 152 6.39 15.89 -18.61
C TYR A 152 7.11 17.19 -18.27
N LEU A 153 8.04 17.61 -19.13
CA LEU A 153 8.85 18.80 -18.92
C LEU A 153 8.54 19.87 -19.98
N ALA A 154 8.15 21.06 -19.54
CA ALA A 154 7.94 22.21 -20.40
C ALA A 154 9.27 22.89 -20.73
N MET A 155 9.78 22.68 -21.94
CA MET A 155 11.02 23.29 -22.40
C MET A 155 10.74 24.59 -23.15
N LYS A 156 11.22 25.71 -22.60
CA LYS A 156 11.12 27.02 -23.25
C LYS A 156 11.92 27.06 -24.55
N GLN A 157 11.28 27.50 -25.61
CA GLN A 157 11.85 27.68 -26.94
C GLN A 157 12.38 29.10 -27.13
N LYS A 158 13.18 29.32 -28.18
CA LYS A 158 13.77 30.63 -28.50
C LYS A 158 12.72 31.72 -28.78
N ASP A 159 11.55 31.34 -29.27
CA ASP A 159 10.43 32.25 -29.54
C ASP A 159 9.55 32.53 -28.31
N GLY A 160 9.90 31.95 -27.14
CA GLY A 160 9.16 32.09 -25.90
C GLY A 160 8.01 31.09 -25.71
N SER A 161 7.69 30.27 -26.71
CA SER A 161 6.76 29.15 -26.56
C SER A 161 7.35 28.04 -25.70
N HIS A 162 6.53 27.09 -25.24
CA HIS A 162 6.98 25.91 -24.52
C HIS A 162 6.68 24.67 -25.35
N LYS A 163 7.67 23.79 -25.48
CA LYS A 163 7.51 22.44 -26.03
C LYS A 163 7.59 21.44 -24.90
N GLU A 164 6.59 20.56 -24.81
CA GLU A 164 6.62 19.46 -23.84
C GLU A 164 7.55 18.34 -24.33
N ALA A 165 8.40 17.84 -23.41
CA ALA A 165 9.05 16.55 -23.54
C ALA A 165 8.43 15.58 -22.55
N ALA A 166 8.00 14.41 -23.02
CA ALA A 166 7.61 13.30 -22.18
C ALA A 166 8.80 12.35 -22.02
N LEU A 167 9.26 12.18 -20.79
CA LEU A 167 10.29 11.21 -20.40
C LEU A 167 9.57 10.05 -19.72
N VAL A 168 9.49 8.91 -20.40
CA VAL A 168 8.75 7.74 -19.92
C VAL A 168 9.73 6.76 -19.33
N TYR A 169 9.55 6.44 -18.06
CA TYR A 169 10.37 5.52 -17.29
C TYR A 169 9.58 4.28 -16.88
N GLN A 170 10.26 3.14 -16.86
CA GLN A 170 9.80 1.91 -16.23
C GLN A 170 10.55 1.68 -14.92
N ARG A 171 9.80 1.27 -13.90
CA ARG A 171 10.37 0.86 -12.62
C ARG A 171 11.26 -0.35 -12.86
N SER A 172 12.53 -0.24 -12.51
CA SER A 172 13.51 -1.31 -12.65
C SER A 172 13.86 -1.85 -11.28
N SER A 173 13.53 -3.12 -11.04
CA SER A 173 13.93 -3.85 -9.83
C SER A 173 15.36 -4.40 -9.93
N ALA A 174 16.00 -4.34 -11.10
CA ALA A 174 17.20 -5.13 -11.40
C ALA A 174 18.28 -4.34 -12.14
N THR A 175 19.53 -4.62 -11.79
CA THR A 175 20.78 -4.33 -12.52
C THR A 175 20.85 -4.93 -13.94
N ALA A 176 19.71 -5.29 -14.55
CA ALA A 176 19.59 -5.96 -15.83
C ALA A 176 20.01 -5.04 -16.99
N THR A 177 20.76 -5.60 -17.95
CA THR A 177 21.18 -4.91 -19.17
C THR A 177 20.04 -4.83 -20.19
N PRO A 178 20.09 -3.96 -21.21
CA PRO A 178 19.08 -3.91 -22.27
C PRO A 178 18.82 -5.28 -22.95
N GLU A 179 19.88 -6.07 -23.16
CA GLU A 179 19.76 -7.44 -23.68
C GLU A 179 18.97 -8.35 -22.74
N THR A 180 19.21 -8.24 -21.43
CA THR A 180 18.43 -8.97 -20.42
C THR A 180 16.96 -8.52 -20.43
N THR A 181 16.68 -7.22 -20.58
CA THR A 181 15.31 -6.69 -20.68
C THR A 181 14.59 -7.21 -21.92
N GLU A 182 15.25 -7.24 -23.07
CA GLU A 182 14.69 -7.78 -24.32
C GLU A 182 14.38 -9.28 -24.20
N ILE A 183 15.27 -10.06 -23.58
CA ILE A 183 15.00 -11.48 -23.32
C ILE A 183 13.83 -11.65 -22.34
N LEU A 184 13.80 -10.88 -21.24
CA LEU A 184 12.75 -10.97 -20.24
C LEU A 184 11.36 -10.60 -20.80
N SER A 185 11.29 -9.64 -21.74
CA SER A 185 10.00 -9.29 -22.37
C SER A 185 9.42 -10.42 -23.21
N THR A 186 10.25 -11.33 -23.74
CA THR A 186 9.75 -12.54 -24.43
C THR A 186 9.06 -13.56 -23.50
N PHE A 187 9.31 -13.46 -22.19
CA PHE A 187 8.66 -14.28 -21.16
C PHE A 187 7.49 -13.56 -20.48
N GLN A 188 7.21 -12.31 -20.87
CA GLN A 188 6.13 -11.54 -20.28
C GLN A 188 4.78 -12.06 -20.77
N LEU A 189 3.87 -12.32 -19.83
CA LEU A 189 2.50 -12.73 -20.13
C LEU A 189 1.63 -11.49 -20.32
N ASP A 190 0.74 -11.50 -21.31
CA ASP A 190 -0.23 -10.43 -21.61
C ASP A 190 -1.42 -10.40 -20.61
N GLU A 191 -1.13 -10.52 -19.32
CA GLU A 191 -2.14 -10.49 -18.26
C GLU A 191 -2.14 -9.14 -17.56
N LYS A 192 -3.32 -8.49 -17.51
CA LYS A 192 -3.54 -7.31 -16.67
C LYS A 192 -3.69 -7.80 -15.22
N PRO A 193 -2.75 -7.45 -14.31
CA PRO A 193 -2.82 -7.92 -12.93
C PRO A 193 -4.06 -7.35 -12.23
N ILE A 194 -4.63 -8.13 -11.32
CA ILE A 194 -5.83 -7.78 -10.56
C ILE A 194 -5.41 -7.02 -9.30
N PRO A 195 -5.91 -5.79 -9.06
CA PRO A 195 -5.67 -5.08 -7.81
C PRO A 195 -6.12 -5.90 -6.61
N LEU A 196 -5.18 -6.20 -5.70
CA LEU A 196 -5.40 -7.01 -4.51
C LEU A 196 -4.98 -6.22 -3.26
N MET A 197 -5.97 -5.92 -2.42
CA MET A 197 -5.75 -5.34 -1.09
C MET A 197 -5.84 -6.42 -0.02
N LEU A 198 -4.89 -6.42 0.91
CA LEU A 198 -4.83 -7.33 2.04
C LEU A 198 -5.07 -6.53 3.32
N LEU A 199 -6.07 -6.93 4.11
CA LEU A 199 -6.34 -6.40 5.44
C LEU A 199 -6.09 -7.49 6.48
N GLY A 200 -5.02 -7.31 7.24
CA GLY A 200 -4.71 -8.07 8.44
C GLY A 200 -5.53 -7.57 9.62
N ALA A 201 -6.36 -8.44 10.19
CA ALA A 201 -7.21 -8.15 11.32
C ALA A 201 -6.76 -8.94 12.57
N TYR A 202 -7.21 -8.48 13.74
CA TYR A 202 -7.23 -9.28 14.97
C TYR A 202 -8.63 -9.88 15.13
N HIS A 203 -8.74 -10.99 15.89
CA HIS A 203 -10.04 -11.61 16.15
C HIS A 203 -10.88 -10.74 17.11
N MET A 204 -11.81 -9.97 16.56
CA MET A 204 -12.66 -9.05 17.33
C MET A 204 -13.65 -9.80 18.24
N GLY A 205 -14.04 -11.00 17.83
CA GLY A 205 -14.92 -11.87 18.61
C GLY A 205 -14.25 -12.50 19.81
N ASN A 206 -12.91 -12.51 19.84
CA ASN A 206 -12.04 -13.13 20.83
C ASN A 206 -12.64 -14.43 21.41
N PRO A 207 -12.64 -15.54 20.63
CA PRO A 207 -13.22 -16.79 21.09
C PRO A 207 -12.39 -17.48 22.20
N ASN A 208 -11.29 -16.87 22.66
CA ASN A 208 -10.29 -17.43 23.58
C ASN A 208 -9.69 -18.76 23.09
N LEU A 209 -9.60 -18.96 21.77
CA LEU A 209 -9.04 -20.17 21.17
C LEU A 209 -7.53 -20.06 20.89
N ASP A 210 -7.00 -18.84 20.84
CA ASP A 210 -5.57 -18.61 20.70
C ASP A 210 -4.86 -18.67 22.05
N LYS A 211 -3.58 -19.04 22.02
CA LYS A 211 -2.71 -19.01 23.20
C LYS A 211 -2.57 -17.60 23.79
N PHE A 212 -2.69 -16.58 22.96
CA PHE A 212 -2.50 -15.18 23.31
C PHE A 212 -3.69 -14.34 22.80
N ASN A 213 -4.51 -13.81 23.71
CA ASN A 213 -5.73 -13.09 23.37
C ASN A 213 -5.64 -11.60 23.77
N VAL A 214 -6.16 -10.72 22.92
CA VAL A 214 -6.21 -9.27 23.15
C VAL A 214 -7.37 -8.93 24.09
N GLU A 215 -7.11 -8.10 25.10
CA GLU A 215 -8.14 -7.57 26.00
C GLU A 215 -8.70 -6.27 25.40
N ALA A 216 -9.88 -6.36 24.79
CA ALA A 216 -10.59 -5.22 24.20
C ALA A 216 -11.92 -4.97 24.93
N ASP A 217 -12.37 -3.71 24.92
CA ASP A 217 -13.77 -3.38 25.21
C ASP A 217 -14.68 -4.01 24.15
N ASP A 218 -15.94 -4.26 24.51
CA ASP A 218 -16.87 -4.98 23.63
C ASP A 218 -16.95 -4.30 22.26
N VAL A 219 -16.66 -5.05 21.20
CA VAL A 219 -16.70 -4.54 19.82
C VAL A 219 -18.10 -4.02 19.45
N LEU A 220 -19.15 -4.50 20.13
CA LEU A 220 -20.52 -4.02 19.96
C LEU A 220 -20.83 -2.73 20.73
N ALA A 221 -19.90 -2.20 21.52
CA ALA A 221 -20.08 -0.93 22.22
C ALA A 221 -20.26 0.22 21.21
N PRO A 222 -21.12 1.23 21.49
CA PRO A 222 -21.42 2.30 20.54
C PRO A 222 -20.19 3.02 19.96
N LYS A 223 -19.15 3.22 20.79
CA LYS A 223 -17.87 3.80 20.35
C LYS A 223 -17.21 2.94 19.26
N ARG A 224 -17.05 1.63 19.51
CA ARG A 224 -16.40 0.70 18.57
C ARG A 224 -17.21 0.49 17.30
N GLN A 225 -18.53 0.49 17.41
CA GLN A 225 -19.42 0.46 16.26
C GLN A 225 -19.23 1.66 15.33
N ALA A 226 -19.10 2.87 15.88
CA ALA A 226 -18.80 4.08 15.09
C ALA A 226 -17.42 3.99 14.43
N GLU A 227 -16.38 3.52 15.15
CA GLU A 227 -15.04 3.33 14.58
C GLU A 227 -15.03 2.30 13.44
N ILE A 228 -15.79 1.21 13.56
CA ILE A 228 -15.94 0.19 12.50
C ILE A 228 -16.64 0.77 11.28
N GLU A 229 -17.68 1.58 11.45
CA GLU A 229 -18.33 2.27 10.35
C GLU A 229 -17.36 3.21 9.61
N GLU A 230 -16.46 3.89 10.32
CA GLU A 230 -15.41 4.67 9.69
C GLU A 230 -14.44 3.79 8.89
N VAL A 231 -13.95 2.70 9.48
CA VAL A 231 -13.08 1.74 8.76
C VAL A 231 -13.75 1.23 7.48
N VAL A 232 -15.02 0.83 7.56
CA VAL A 232 -15.79 0.36 6.40
C VAL A 232 -15.90 1.45 5.32
N LYS A 233 -16.18 2.70 5.70
CA LYS A 233 -16.21 3.84 4.76
C LYS A 233 -14.86 4.07 4.09
N LYS A 234 -13.77 4.04 4.86
CA LYS A 234 -12.43 4.24 4.29
C LYS A 234 -12.03 3.11 3.35
N LEU A 235 -12.28 1.85 3.71
CA LEU A 235 -12.02 0.69 2.85
C LEU A 235 -12.88 0.70 1.57
N ALA A 236 -14.09 1.25 1.62
CA ALA A 236 -14.92 1.39 0.42
C ALA A 236 -14.38 2.37 -0.61
N ALA A 237 -13.50 3.31 -0.23
CA ALA A 237 -12.79 4.12 -1.21
C ALA A 237 -11.90 3.27 -2.14
N PHE A 238 -11.48 2.09 -1.68
CA PHE A 238 -10.79 1.13 -2.54
C PHE A 238 -11.72 0.52 -3.59
N GLN A 239 -13.05 0.56 -3.46
CA GLN A 239 -13.91 0.07 -4.53
C GLN A 239 -14.00 -1.48 -4.70
N PRO A 240 -13.69 -2.33 -3.70
CA PRO A 240 -13.50 -3.77 -3.99
C PRO A 240 -14.75 -4.35 -4.64
N THR A 241 -14.59 -5.10 -5.74
CA THR A 241 -15.68 -5.82 -6.42
C THR A 241 -15.89 -7.20 -5.81
N LYS A 242 -14.87 -7.74 -5.13
CA LYS A 242 -14.92 -9.00 -4.40
C LYS A 242 -14.27 -8.85 -3.03
N ILE A 243 -14.96 -9.37 -2.01
CA ILE A 243 -14.50 -9.36 -0.62
C ILE A 243 -14.37 -10.81 -0.17
N ALA A 244 -13.14 -11.25 0.01
CA ALA A 244 -12.81 -12.58 0.47
C ALA A 244 -12.50 -12.58 1.98
N ILE A 245 -12.99 -13.59 2.68
CA ILE A 245 -12.93 -13.66 4.15
C ILE A 245 -12.27 -14.96 4.62
N GLU A 246 -11.69 -14.91 5.82
CA GLU A 246 -11.14 -16.08 6.52
C GLU A 246 -12.23 -17.03 7.01
N ALA A 247 -12.89 -17.71 6.08
CA ALA A 247 -13.84 -18.76 6.35
C ALA A 247 -13.57 -19.93 5.40
N PRO A 248 -13.85 -21.19 5.81
CA PRO A 248 -13.54 -22.36 5.00
C PRO A 248 -14.15 -22.25 3.60
N PHE A 249 -13.33 -22.49 2.56
CA PHE A 249 -13.78 -22.46 1.18
C PHE A 249 -14.93 -23.45 0.94
N GLY A 250 -15.96 -23.00 0.21
CA GLY A 250 -17.18 -23.78 -0.02
C GLY A 250 -18.16 -23.81 1.15
N ASP A 251 -17.87 -23.15 2.28
CA ASP A 251 -18.80 -23.05 3.40
C ASP A 251 -19.98 -22.11 3.09
N SER A 252 -21.06 -22.72 2.61
CA SER A 252 -22.32 -22.03 2.32
C SER A 252 -22.97 -21.38 3.55
N ALA A 253 -22.60 -21.74 4.78
CA ALA A 253 -23.17 -21.15 5.98
C ALA A 253 -22.85 -19.65 6.11
N TRP A 254 -21.64 -19.24 5.71
CA TRP A 254 -21.23 -17.83 5.70
C TRP A 254 -21.99 -17.02 4.65
N ILE A 255 -22.18 -17.60 3.45
CA ILE A 255 -22.99 -16.99 2.40
C ILE A 255 -24.44 -16.86 2.87
N ALA A 256 -25.01 -17.90 3.48
CA ALA A 256 -26.37 -17.89 3.99
C ALA A 256 -26.56 -16.89 5.15
N LEU A 257 -25.57 -16.75 6.03
CA LEU A 257 -25.58 -15.76 7.11
C LEU A 257 -25.55 -14.34 6.53
N TYR A 258 -24.70 -14.11 5.52
CA TYR A 258 -24.67 -12.84 4.80
C TYR A 258 -26.01 -12.51 4.12
N GLN A 259 -26.69 -13.49 3.52
CA GLN A 259 -28.04 -13.28 2.96
C GLN A 259 -29.06 -12.83 4.03
N LYS A 260 -28.99 -13.40 5.24
CA LYS A 260 -29.85 -12.95 6.36
C LYS A 260 -29.53 -11.51 6.77
N TYR A 261 -28.24 -11.13 6.76
CA TYR A 261 -27.81 -9.76 7.03
C TYR A 261 -28.30 -8.77 5.95
N LEU A 262 -28.23 -9.16 4.68
CA LEU A 262 -28.76 -8.37 3.57
C LEU A 262 -30.27 -8.15 3.70
N SER A 263 -31.02 -9.20 4.06
CA SER A 263 -32.48 -9.13 4.23
C SER A 263 -32.93 -8.45 5.53
N GLY A 264 -32.02 -8.00 6.40
CA GLY A 264 -32.34 -7.40 7.70
C GLY A 264 -32.86 -8.40 8.74
N ASN A 265 -32.66 -9.70 8.52
CA ASN A 265 -33.07 -10.77 9.44
C ASN A 265 -31.93 -11.23 10.37
N TYR A 266 -30.82 -10.48 10.38
CA TYR A 266 -29.65 -10.77 11.20
C TYR A 266 -28.85 -9.48 11.42
N GLU A 267 -28.38 -9.29 12.64
CA GLU A 267 -27.44 -8.22 13.00
C GLU A 267 -26.04 -8.81 13.19
N PRO A 268 -24.98 -8.16 12.67
CA PRO A 268 -23.61 -8.68 12.76
C PRO A 268 -23.17 -8.98 14.19
N GLY A 269 -22.63 -10.18 14.40
CA GLY A 269 -22.00 -10.61 15.64
C GLY A 269 -20.64 -9.93 15.89
N ARG A 270 -19.88 -10.42 16.86
CA ARG A 270 -18.58 -9.80 17.24
C ARG A 270 -17.44 -10.08 16.26
N ASP A 271 -17.70 -10.89 15.25
CA ASP A 271 -16.71 -11.38 14.31
C ASP A 271 -16.24 -10.30 13.34
N GLU A 272 -14.94 -10.17 13.13
CA GLU A 272 -14.35 -9.19 12.20
C GLU A 272 -14.82 -9.38 10.76
N ARG A 273 -15.09 -10.62 10.34
CA ARG A 273 -15.59 -10.94 8.99
C ARG A 273 -16.99 -10.38 8.79
N GLU A 274 -17.77 -10.29 9.85
CA GLU A 274 -19.10 -9.67 9.84
C GLU A 274 -19.02 -8.16 10.04
N GLN A 275 -18.28 -7.70 11.06
CA GLN A 275 -18.14 -6.29 11.42
C GLN A 275 -17.53 -5.46 10.29
N ILE A 276 -16.53 -5.99 9.58
CA ILE A 276 -15.92 -5.30 8.44
C ILE A 276 -16.44 -5.87 7.13
N GLY A 277 -16.29 -7.19 6.91
CA GLY A 277 -16.56 -7.82 5.62
C GLY A 277 -18.02 -7.71 5.18
N PHE A 278 -18.98 -8.11 6.03
CA PHE A 278 -20.40 -8.06 5.66
C PHE A 278 -20.88 -6.62 5.48
N ARG A 279 -20.50 -5.72 6.40
CA ARG A 279 -20.89 -4.30 6.33
C ARG A 279 -20.39 -3.65 5.05
N LEU A 280 -19.11 -3.86 4.72
CA LEU A 280 -18.51 -3.33 3.50
C LEU A 280 -19.18 -3.89 2.25
N ALA A 281 -19.38 -5.21 2.19
CA ALA A 281 -20.06 -5.86 1.07
C ALA A 281 -21.48 -5.30 0.87
N LYS A 282 -22.25 -5.14 1.96
CA LYS A 282 -23.61 -4.57 1.90
C LYS A 282 -23.58 -3.10 1.45
N MET A 283 -22.63 -2.30 1.95
CA MET A 283 -22.50 -0.89 1.57
C MET A 283 -22.18 -0.71 0.09
N LEU A 284 -21.42 -1.64 -0.50
CA LEU A 284 -21.07 -1.65 -1.92
C LEU A 284 -22.11 -2.36 -2.80
N GLY A 285 -23.20 -2.88 -2.20
CA GLY A 285 -24.27 -3.56 -2.92
C GLY A 285 -23.90 -4.95 -3.45
N HIS A 286 -22.93 -5.63 -2.83
CA HIS A 286 -22.55 -6.97 -3.24
C HIS A 286 -23.64 -7.98 -2.86
N GLU A 287 -23.92 -8.91 -3.77
CA GLU A 287 -24.88 -9.99 -3.52
C GLU A 287 -24.27 -11.13 -2.69
N THR A 288 -22.94 -11.21 -2.58
CA THR A 288 -22.24 -12.29 -1.89
C THR A 288 -20.92 -11.86 -1.28
N ILE A 289 -20.35 -12.75 -0.48
CA ILE A 289 -19.00 -12.74 0.07
C ILE A 289 -18.29 -14.04 -0.29
N TYR A 290 -16.96 -14.09 -0.17
CA TYR A 290 -16.18 -15.23 -0.65
C TYR A 290 -15.32 -15.86 0.46
N PRO A 291 -15.78 -16.93 1.13
CA PRO A 291 -14.92 -17.78 1.96
C PRO A 291 -13.80 -18.41 1.12
N ILE A 292 -12.54 -18.24 1.51
CA ILE A 292 -11.38 -18.80 0.77
C ILE A 292 -10.40 -19.60 1.63
N ASP A 293 -10.57 -19.64 2.95
CA ASP A 293 -9.61 -20.29 3.85
C ASP A 293 -9.63 -21.81 3.71
N VAL A 294 -8.50 -22.44 4.04
CA VAL A 294 -8.40 -23.88 4.24
C VAL A 294 -7.91 -24.13 5.65
N ARG A 295 -8.70 -24.82 6.47
CA ARG A 295 -8.22 -25.26 7.78
C ARG A 295 -7.25 -26.43 7.62
N MET A 296 -6.09 -26.29 8.25
CA MET A 296 -5.11 -27.35 8.35
C MET A 296 -4.68 -27.45 9.81
N ASP A 297 -4.65 -28.66 10.34
CA ASP A 297 -4.12 -28.90 11.66
C ASP A 297 -2.61 -28.65 11.62
N LEU A 298 -2.13 -27.74 12.46
CA LEU A 298 -0.70 -27.50 12.66
C LEU A 298 -0.11 -28.56 13.60
N ASP A 299 -0.50 -29.82 13.40
CA ASP A 299 0.12 -30.93 14.09
C ASP A 299 1.54 -31.10 13.55
N ALA A 300 2.49 -31.18 14.48
CA ALA A 300 3.89 -31.41 14.17
C ALA A 300 4.34 -32.59 15.02
N PRO A 301 4.00 -33.83 14.61
CA PRO A 301 4.40 -35.02 15.34
C PRO A 301 5.91 -35.03 15.55
N GLY A 302 6.34 -35.15 16.80
CA GLY A 302 7.76 -35.10 17.16
C GLY A 302 8.30 -33.71 17.51
N LEU A 303 7.51 -32.63 17.42
CA LEU A 303 7.95 -31.29 17.84
C LEU A 303 8.30 -31.26 19.33
N GLU A 304 7.42 -31.80 20.17
CA GLU A 304 7.67 -31.90 21.62
C GLU A 304 8.90 -32.78 21.91
N GLN A 305 9.06 -33.87 21.17
CA GLN A 305 10.23 -34.75 21.29
C GLN A 305 11.53 -34.01 20.92
N ALA A 306 11.52 -33.26 19.81
CA ALA A 306 12.65 -32.44 19.39
C ALA A 306 12.99 -31.38 20.45
N ILE A 307 11.98 -30.71 21.01
CA ILE A 307 12.17 -29.73 22.10
C ILE A 307 12.78 -30.38 23.34
N ALA A 308 12.30 -31.58 23.71
CA ALA A 308 12.75 -32.30 24.89
C ALA A 308 14.16 -32.92 24.75
N SER A 309 14.62 -33.17 23.51
CA SER A 309 15.93 -33.77 23.22
C SER A 309 17.11 -32.87 23.63
N ASP A 310 16.96 -31.56 23.49
CA ASP A 310 17.95 -30.54 23.87
C ASP A 310 17.25 -29.32 24.48
N PRO A 311 16.88 -29.38 25.77
CA PRO A 311 16.16 -28.28 26.43
C PRO A 311 16.97 -26.98 26.52
N ALA A 312 18.30 -27.07 26.54
CA ALA A 312 19.16 -25.89 26.58
C ALA A 312 19.06 -25.11 25.26
N ARG A 313 19.03 -25.82 24.13
CA ARG A 313 18.92 -25.22 22.80
C ARG A 313 17.49 -24.86 22.41
N HIS A 314 16.53 -25.75 22.62
CA HIS A 314 15.16 -25.59 22.14
C HIS A 314 14.23 -24.99 23.20
N GLY A 315 14.40 -25.35 24.47
CA GLY A 315 13.57 -24.86 25.57
C GLY A 315 13.72 -23.35 25.80
N ALA A 316 14.96 -22.82 25.77
CA ALA A 316 15.21 -21.38 25.90
C ALA A 316 14.51 -20.57 24.80
N ARG A 317 14.49 -21.10 23.56
CA ARG A 317 13.80 -20.49 22.42
C ARG A 317 12.29 -20.50 22.58
N MET A 318 11.72 -21.59 23.13
CA MET A 318 10.28 -21.64 23.41
C MET A 318 9.86 -20.70 24.55
N ALA A 319 10.72 -20.50 25.56
CA ALA A 319 10.50 -19.49 26.58
C ALA A 319 10.56 -18.05 26.01
N GLU A 320 11.46 -17.81 25.05
CA GLU A 320 11.51 -16.53 24.33
C GLU A 320 10.23 -16.29 23.50
N LEU A 321 9.70 -17.32 22.81
CA LEU A 321 8.42 -17.24 22.09
C LEU A 321 7.26 -16.86 23.04
N GLU A 322 7.25 -17.46 24.24
CA GLU A 322 6.26 -17.14 25.27
C GLU A 322 6.31 -15.66 25.67
N GLN A 323 7.51 -15.16 25.99
CA GLN A 323 7.72 -13.75 26.35
C GLN A 323 7.34 -12.82 25.21
N TYR A 324 7.68 -13.20 23.97
CA TYR A 324 7.31 -12.44 22.78
C TYR A 324 5.78 -12.31 22.65
N GLY A 325 5.03 -13.41 22.81
CA GLY A 325 3.57 -13.41 22.77
C GLY A 325 2.95 -12.48 23.83
N GLN A 326 3.47 -12.51 25.05
CA GLN A 326 3.04 -11.63 26.14
C GLN A 326 3.31 -10.13 25.83
N ASN A 327 4.48 -9.83 25.24
CA ASN A 327 4.81 -8.48 24.82
C ASN A 327 3.89 -8.01 23.69
N ALA A 328 3.59 -8.88 22.72
CA ALA A 328 2.69 -8.58 21.61
C ALA A 328 1.28 -8.24 22.12
N ILE A 329 0.71 -9.03 23.04
CA ILE A 329 -0.58 -8.70 23.68
C ILE A 329 -0.52 -7.34 24.37
N THR A 330 0.54 -7.09 25.15
CA THR A 330 0.67 -5.83 25.90
C THR A 330 0.66 -4.62 24.96
N VAL A 331 1.38 -4.70 23.84
CA VAL A 331 1.44 -3.66 22.81
C VAL A 331 0.07 -3.48 22.13
N MET A 332 -0.57 -4.58 21.70
CA MET A 332 -1.87 -4.53 21.05
C MET A 332 -2.98 -3.98 21.97
N ASN A 333 -2.99 -4.39 23.25
CA ASN A 333 -3.89 -3.84 24.25
C ASN A 333 -3.65 -2.32 24.44
N GLY A 334 -2.38 -1.89 24.44
CA GLY A 334 -2.03 -0.47 24.47
C GLY A 334 -2.61 0.30 23.28
N TRP A 335 -2.47 -0.24 22.06
CA TRP A 335 -3.00 0.39 20.85
C TRP A 335 -4.52 0.57 20.88
N LEU A 336 -5.27 -0.45 21.33
CA LEU A 336 -6.73 -0.35 21.43
C LEU A 336 -7.19 0.55 22.58
N LYS A 337 -6.44 0.61 23.68
CA LYS A 337 -6.75 1.47 24.82
C LYS A 337 -6.58 2.95 24.47
N GLU A 338 -5.54 3.28 23.71
CA GLU A 338 -5.16 4.66 23.38
C GLU A 338 -5.71 5.15 22.03
N GLY A 339 -6.05 4.23 21.12
CA GLY A 339 -6.46 4.53 19.74
C GLY A 339 -7.82 3.96 19.33
N THR A 340 -8.09 4.15 18.04
CA THR A 340 -9.28 3.63 17.36
C THR A 340 -9.03 2.24 16.75
N ILE A 341 -10.09 1.55 16.33
CA ILE A 341 -9.95 0.32 15.52
C ILE A 341 -9.18 0.60 14.22
N ALA A 342 -9.35 1.78 13.60
CA ALA A 342 -8.59 2.16 12.42
C ALA A 342 -7.08 2.26 12.72
N ASP A 343 -6.70 2.85 13.86
CA ASP A 343 -5.30 2.94 14.29
C ASP A 343 -4.70 1.56 14.57
N MET A 344 -5.45 0.67 15.21
CA MET A 344 -5.05 -0.70 15.47
C MET A 344 -4.78 -1.44 14.15
N LEU A 345 -5.75 -1.44 13.23
CA LEU A 345 -5.60 -2.05 11.91
C LEU A 345 -4.45 -1.43 11.12
N TYR A 346 -4.29 -0.10 11.17
CA TYR A 346 -3.18 0.59 10.52
C TYR A 346 -1.83 0.06 11.01
N LYS A 347 -1.62 0.04 12.34
CA LYS A 347 -0.36 -0.43 12.94
C LYS A 347 -0.11 -1.90 12.64
N MET A 348 -1.13 -2.76 12.72
CA MET A 348 -0.99 -4.18 12.41
C MET A 348 -0.61 -4.44 10.95
N ASN A 349 -0.99 -3.57 10.02
CA ASN A 349 -0.71 -3.73 8.60
C ASN A 349 0.54 -2.98 8.13
N LEU A 350 1.31 -2.37 9.04
CA LEU A 350 2.63 -1.85 8.69
C LEU A 350 3.55 -3.02 8.29
N PRO A 351 4.40 -2.85 7.26
CA PRO A 351 5.27 -3.92 6.76
C PRO A 351 6.11 -4.59 7.85
N GLU A 352 6.60 -3.79 8.81
CA GLU A 352 7.44 -4.26 9.92
C GLU A 352 6.69 -5.26 10.82
N PHE A 353 5.40 -5.03 11.08
CA PHE A 353 4.59 -5.91 11.91
C PHE A 353 4.08 -7.14 11.15
N LEU A 354 3.81 -7.01 9.85
CA LEU A 354 3.47 -8.14 8.99
C LEU A 354 4.65 -9.12 8.86
N ASP A 355 5.85 -8.61 8.59
CA ASP A 355 7.07 -9.42 8.47
C ASP A 355 7.44 -10.09 9.79
N LEU A 356 7.31 -9.36 10.91
CA LEU A 356 7.61 -9.88 12.22
C LEU A 356 6.79 -11.14 12.53
N ASN A 357 5.51 -11.19 12.13
CA ASN A 357 4.65 -12.35 12.38
C ASN A 357 5.18 -13.64 11.69
N TYR A 358 5.53 -13.56 10.40
CA TYR A 358 6.08 -14.73 9.69
C TYR A 358 7.47 -15.13 10.21
N GLN A 359 8.29 -14.14 10.59
CA GLN A 359 9.61 -14.39 11.17
C GLN A 359 9.54 -15.21 12.46
N LEU A 360 8.43 -15.18 13.21
CA LEU A 360 8.25 -16.04 14.38
C LEU A 360 8.30 -17.53 14.00
N TYR A 361 7.65 -17.90 12.90
CA TYR A 361 7.64 -19.29 12.45
C TYR A 361 9.04 -19.79 12.10
N LEU A 362 9.80 -18.95 11.40
CA LEU A 362 11.18 -19.24 11.00
C LEU A 362 12.17 -19.19 12.18
N ARG A 363 11.97 -18.27 13.13
CA ARG A 363 12.86 -18.12 14.28
C ARG A 363 12.64 -19.23 15.29
N PHE A 364 11.38 -19.54 15.61
CA PHE A 364 11.04 -20.39 16.74
C PHE A 364 10.84 -21.86 16.36
N PHE A 365 10.19 -22.16 15.24
CA PHE A 365 9.86 -23.53 14.86
C PHE A 365 10.85 -24.15 13.89
N LEU A 366 11.22 -23.47 12.80
CA LEU A 366 12.16 -24.01 11.80
C LEU A 366 13.47 -24.61 12.38
N PRO A 367 14.13 -24.02 13.40
CA PRO A 367 15.38 -24.56 13.93
C PRO A 367 15.16 -25.60 15.05
N THR A 368 13.93 -26.09 15.22
CA THR A 368 13.58 -27.16 16.17
C THR A 368 13.65 -28.50 15.44
N VAL A 369 14.80 -29.15 15.57
CA VAL A 369 15.20 -30.35 14.82
C VAL A 369 16.06 -31.23 15.71
N ASP A 370 15.88 -32.55 15.65
CA ASP A 370 16.68 -33.56 16.36
C ASP A 370 16.99 -34.75 15.45
N GLY A 371 18.22 -34.84 14.94
CA GLY A 371 18.58 -35.84 13.93
C GLY A 371 17.67 -35.76 12.68
N ASP A 372 16.99 -36.85 12.38
CA ASP A 372 16.03 -36.96 11.26
C ASP A 372 14.60 -36.51 11.63
N ASN A 373 14.39 -35.99 12.85
CA ASN A 373 13.12 -35.39 13.27
C ASN A 373 13.07 -33.92 12.84
N TYR A 374 12.40 -33.67 11.70
CA TYR A 374 12.22 -32.34 11.10
C TYR A 374 10.90 -31.65 11.50
N ALA A 375 10.28 -32.04 12.62
CA ALA A 375 8.95 -31.55 13.02
C ALA A 375 8.79 -30.01 13.02
N GLY A 376 9.85 -29.26 13.37
CA GLY A 376 9.84 -27.81 13.28
C GLY A 376 9.71 -27.28 11.86
N ALA A 377 10.40 -27.90 10.89
CA ALA A 377 10.27 -27.58 9.47
C ALA A 377 8.91 -28.03 8.91
N ASP A 378 8.40 -29.18 9.34
CA ASP A 378 7.09 -29.69 8.91
C ASP A 378 5.94 -28.79 9.35
N LEU A 379 6.01 -28.23 10.57
CA LEU A 379 5.07 -27.22 11.06
C LEU A 379 5.09 -25.98 10.15
N VAL A 380 6.27 -25.45 9.86
CA VAL A 380 6.44 -24.28 9.00
C VAL A 380 5.94 -24.57 7.59
N ALA A 381 6.25 -25.76 7.05
CA ALA A 381 5.77 -26.20 5.74
C ALA A 381 4.24 -26.27 5.70
N THR A 382 3.60 -26.81 6.75
CA THR A 382 2.15 -26.88 6.89
C THR A 382 1.51 -25.49 6.93
N TRP A 383 2.11 -24.54 7.66
CA TRP A 383 1.67 -23.14 7.68
C TRP A 383 1.75 -22.49 6.29
N ASN A 384 2.86 -22.69 5.57
CA ASN A 384 3.00 -22.21 4.19
C ASN A 384 1.99 -22.90 3.26
N GLN A 385 1.75 -24.21 3.44
CA GLN A 385 0.81 -24.97 2.64
C GLN A 385 -0.64 -24.48 2.81
N ARG A 386 -1.07 -24.16 4.04
CA ARG A 386 -2.38 -23.53 4.29
C ARG A 386 -2.51 -22.23 3.50
N ASN A 387 -1.52 -21.35 3.60
CA ASN A 387 -1.56 -20.05 2.92
C ASN A 387 -1.53 -20.17 1.39
N LEU A 388 -0.74 -21.08 0.83
CA LEU A 388 -0.73 -21.39 -0.60
C LEU A 388 -2.08 -21.92 -1.09
N ARG A 389 -2.70 -22.83 -0.32
CA ARG A 389 -4.03 -23.37 -0.64
C ARG A 389 -5.12 -22.31 -0.55
N THR A 390 -5.07 -21.43 0.45
CA THR A 390 -5.99 -20.29 0.56
C THR A 390 -5.87 -19.35 -0.64
N MET A 391 -4.65 -18.99 -1.05
CA MET A 391 -4.44 -18.20 -2.27
C MET A 391 -4.87 -18.96 -3.54
N SER A 392 -4.74 -20.29 -3.56
CA SER A 392 -5.27 -21.10 -4.67
C SER A 392 -6.80 -21.05 -4.75
N ASN A 393 -7.50 -21.03 -3.61
CA ASN A 393 -8.96 -20.87 -3.56
C ASN A 393 -9.41 -19.50 -4.06
N LEU A 394 -8.58 -18.46 -3.90
CA LEU A 394 -8.87 -17.16 -4.47
C LEU A 394 -9.02 -17.22 -6.01
N HIS A 395 -8.25 -18.05 -6.70
CA HIS A 395 -8.41 -18.24 -8.15
C HIS A 395 -9.72 -18.94 -8.55
N GLN A 396 -10.43 -19.56 -7.60
CA GLN A 396 -11.68 -20.28 -7.86
C GLN A 396 -12.94 -19.40 -7.75
N ILE A 397 -12.82 -18.13 -7.33
CA ILE A 397 -13.99 -17.25 -7.08
C ILE A 397 -14.47 -16.47 -8.32
N GLY A 398 -14.03 -16.89 -9.51
CA GLY A 398 -14.39 -16.27 -10.79
C GLY A 398 -13.84 -14.85 -10.91
N LEU A 399 -12.53 -14.70 -10.73
CA LEU A 399 -11.82 -13.43 -10.91
C LEU A 399 -11.73 -13.05 -12.39
N THR A 400 -11.78 -11.76 -12.66
CA THR A 400 -11.61 -11.13 -13.97
C THR A 400 -10.61 -9.97 -13.89
N PRO A 401 -9.98 -9.54 -15.00
CA PRO A 401 -9.05 -8.40 -14.99
C PRO A 401 -9.65 -7.04 -14.61
N ASP A 402 -10.98 -6.95 -14.47
CA ASP A 402 -11.67 -5.73 -14.03
C ASP A 402 -12.05 -5.77 -12.54
N ASP A 403 -11.76 -6.88 -11.86
CA ASP A 403 -11.99 -7.00 -10.43
C ASP A 403 -11.00 -6.19 -9.60
N ARG A 404 -11.44 -5.81 -8.39
CA ARG A 404 -10.59 -5.35 -7.29
C ARG A 404 -10.91 -6.18 -6.07
N VAL A 405 -9.92 -6.87 -5.55
CA VAL A 405 -10.12 -7.86 -4.50
C VAL A 405 -9.65 -7.30 -3.17
N LEU A 406 -10.49 -7.42 -2.14
CA LEU A 406 -10.10 -7.22 -0.75
C LEU A 406 -10.12 -8.57 -0.02
N ILE A 407 -9.01 -8.95 0.60
CA ILE A 407 -8.92 -10.11 1.50
C ILE A 407 -8.91 -9.60 2.95
N ILE A 408 -9.82 -10.12 3.79
CA ILE A 408 -9.89 -9.84 5.22
C ILE A 408 -9.56 -11.12 5.99
N PHE A 409 -8.38 -11.17 6.57
CA PHE A 409 -7.82 -12.33 7.26
C PHE A 409 -7.11 -11.93 8.55
N GLY A 410 -6.90 -12.88 9.45
CA GLY A 410 -6.00 -12.73 10.57
C GLY A 410 -4.62 -12.27 10.11
N GLN A 411 -4.03 -11.30 10.82
CA GLN A 411 -2.77 -10.65 10.47
C GLN A 411 -1.64 -11.65 10.12
N GLY A 412 -1.60 -12.80 10.79
CA GLY A 412 -0.53 -13.79 10.58
C GLY A 412 -0.48 -14.43 9.19
N HIS A 413 -1.56 -14.32 8.41
CA HIS A 413 -1.60 -14.82 7.04
C HIS A 413 -1.06 -13.80 6.02
N VAL A 414 -1.18 -12.51 6.33
CA VAL A 414 -1.08 -11.43 5.34
C VAL A 414 0.33 -11.30 4.77
N SER A 415 1.39 -11.51 5.55
CA SER A 415 2.76 -11.44 5.03
C SER A 415 3.07 -12.54 4.01
N LEU A 416 2.46 -13.72 4.16
CA LEU A 416 2.58 -14.79 3.16
C LEU A 416 1.74 -14.51 1.93
N PHE A 417 0.52 -14.00 2.08
CA PHE A 417 -0.30 -13.58 0.94
C PHE A 417 0.35 -12.45 0.15
N ASP A 418 0.94 -11.46 0.82
CA ASP A 418 1.65 -10.35 0.20
C ASP A 418 2.83 -10.86 -0.65
N ARG A 419 3.66 -11.76 -0.10
CA ARG A 419 4.76 -12.39 -0.84
C ARG A 419 4.27 -13.19 -2.04
N ILE A 420 3.29 -14.09 -1.83
CA ILE A 420 2.70 -14.90 -2.91
C ILE A 420 2.13 -13.99 -4.01
N ALA A 421 1.44 -12.91 -3.64
CA ALA A 421 0.82 -12.00 -4.60
C ALA A 421 1.83 -11.14 -5.35
N ARG A 422 2.89 -10.64 -4.69
CA ARG A 422 3.95 -9.83 -5.33
C ARG A 422 4.84 -10.65 -6.25
N ASP A 423 5.07 -11.91 -5.91
CA ASP A 423 5.87 -12.83 -6.72
C ASP A 423 5.03 -13.48 -7.85
N SER A 424 3.73 -13.19 -7.90
CA SER A 424 2.78 -13.70 -8.89
C SER A 424 2.47 -12.64 -9.95
N PRO A 425 2.37 -13.01 -11.24
CA PRO A 425 1.97 -12.08 -12.30
C PRO A 425 0.47 -11.71 -12.24
N TYR A 426 -0.34 -12.45 -11.47
CA TYR A 426 -1.79 -12.31 -11.46
C TYR A 426 -2.31 -11.10 -10.67
N PHE A 427 -1.52 -10.57 -9.73
CA PHE A 427 -1.99 -9.58 -8.77
C PHE A 427 -1.10 -8.34 -8.73
N GLU A 428 -1.73 -7.18 -8.59
CA GLU A 428 -1.07 -5.94 -8.21
C GLU A 428 -1.43 -5.66 -6.75
N VAL A 429 -0.47 -5.81 -5.82
CA VAL A 429 -0.76 -5.59 -4.40
C VAL A 429 -0.93 -4.10 -4.10
N VAL A 430 -2.11 -3.74 -3.60
CA VAL A 430 -2.46 -2.37 -3.18
C VAL A 430 -2.38 -2.28 -1.66
N SER A 431 -1.59 -1.32 -1.16
CA SER A 431 -1.46 -1.10 0.28
C SER A 431 -2.78 -0.64 0.90
N VAL A 432 -3.16 -1.25 2.03
CA VAL A 432 -4.32 -0.86 2.83
C VAL A 432 -4.06 0.38 3.68
N LEU A 433 -2.79 0.72 3.94
CA LEU A 433 -2.39 1.78 4.87
C LEU A 433 -2.96 3.17 4.53
N PRO A 434 -2.98 3.63 3.27
CA PRO A 434 -3.59 4.91 2.91
C PRO A 434 -5.10 4.97 3.18
N TYR A 435 -5.75 3.80 3.28
CA TYR A 435 -7.18 3.66 3.54
C TYR A 435 -7.51 3.49 5.02
N LEU A 436 -6.53 3.50 5.92
CA LEU A 436 -6.78 3.39 7.36
C LEU A 436 -6.44 4.69 8.11
N ARG A 437 -5.68 5.61 7.51
CA ARG A 437 -5.38 6.94 8.07
C ARG A 437 -6.52 7.92 7.93
#